data_AF-A0A498P3D2-F1
#
_entry.id   AF-A0A498P3D2-F1
#
_cell.length_a   1.000
_cell.length_b   1.000
_cell.length_c   1.000
_cell.angle_alpha   90.00
_cell.angle_beta   90.00
_cell.angle_gamma   90.00
#
_symmetry.space_group_name_H-M   'P 1'
#
loop_
_entity.id
_entity.type
_entity.pdbx_description
1 polymer ?
#
loop_
_entity_poly.entity_id
_entity_poly.type
_entity_poly.pdbx_seq_one_letter_code
_entity_poly.pdbx_strand_id
1 'polypeptide(L)' 'MTSQVSKTVLRLEAEGVQALQDGINFKKNLEDGKCYIIYKDEDKIRACVNQCKHQGGLFIKDIEDLDGR' A
#
# COMPACT_ATOMS: atom_id res chain seq x y z
N MET A 1 24.23 -18.47 -9.11
CA MET A 1 23.29 -17.35 -9.37
C MET A 1 21.92 -17.80 -8.87
N THR A 2 21.29 -17.06 -7.97
CA THR A 2 19.91 -17.34 -7.57
C THR A 2 18.97 -16.92 -8.71
N SER A 3 18.02 -17.77 -9.08
CA SER A 3 17.02 -17.43 -10.08
C SER A 3 16.16 -16.27 -9.61
N GLN A 4 15.81 -15.36 -10.53
CA GLN A 4 14.80 -14.35 -10.27
C GLN A 4 13.45 -15.01 -10.00
N VAL A 5 12.79 -14.58 -8.92
CA VAL A 5 11.47 -15.08 -8.50
C VAL A 5 10.54 -13.91 -8.21
N SER A 6 9.23 -14.13 -8.34
CA SER A 6 8.21 -13.17 -7.92
C SER A 6 7.61 -13.59 -6.58
N LYS A 7 7.14 -12.61 -5.81
CA LYS A 7 6.40 -12.81 -4.55
C LYS A 7 5.20 -11.89 -4.54
N THR A 8 4.04 -12.41 -4.15
CA THR A 8 2.87 -11.57 -3.85
C THR A 8 3.11 -10.85 -2.54
N VAL A 9 3.07 -9.52 -2.56
CA VAL A 9 3.35 -8.69 -1.39
C VAL A 9 2.14 -7.89 -0.89
N LEU A 10 1.03 -7.93 -1.64
CA LEU A 10 -0.24 -7.33 -1.28
C LEU A 10 -1.34 -8.21 -1.88
N ARG A 11 -2.30 -8.60 -1.05
CA ARG A 11 -3.50 -9.33 -1.44
C ARG A 11 -4.70 -8.73 -0.72
N LEU A 12 -5.76 -8.46 -1.46
CA LEU A 12 -7.04 -8.02 -0.93
C LEU A 12 -8.08 -9.05 -1.32
N GLU A 13 -8.81 -9.56 -0.33
CA GLU A 13 -10.00 -10.37 -0.58
C GLU A 13 -11.17 -9.46 -0.98
N ALA A 14 -12.26 -10.05 -1.47
CA ALA A 14 -13.41 -9.29 -1.97
C ALA A 14 -13.96 -8.27 -0.95
N GLU A 15 -14.01 -8.62 0.33
CA GLU A 15 -14.41 -7.70 1.40
C GLU A 15 -13.43 -6.53 1.55
N GLY A 16 -12.13 -6.81 1.46
CA GLY A 16 -11.09 -5.79 1.51
C GLY A 16 -11.14 -4.83 0.32
N VAL A 17 -11.56 -5.29 -0.86
CA VAL A 17 -11.77 -4.44 -2.04
C VAL A 17 -13.03 -3.58 -1.90
N GLN A 18 -14.10 -4.14 -1.33
CA GLN A 18 -15.35 -3.41 -1.08
C GLN A 18 -15.17 -2.31 -0.02
N ALA A 19 -14.32 -2.53 0.97
CA ALA A 19 -14.01 -1.55 2.00
C ALA A 19 -13.11 -0.39 1.53
N LEU A 20 -12.55 -0.44 0.31
CA LEU A 20 -11.75 0.65 -0.24
C LEU A 20 -12.62 1.87 -0.51
N GLN A 21 -12.20 3.01 0.02
CA GLN A 21 -12.75 4.32 -0.31
C GLN A 21 -12.29 4.76 -1.70
N ASP A 22 -13.05 5.63 -2.35
CA ASP A 22 -12.58 6.28 -3.57
C ASP A 22 -11.40 7.21 -3.26
N GLY A 23 -10.39 7.24 -4.12
CA GLY A 23 -9.11 7.90 -3.86
C GLY A 23 -8.08 7.01 -3.15
N ILE A 24 -7.38 7.57 -2.16
CA ILE A 24 -6.17 6.97 -1.57
C ILE A 24 -6.52 6.13 -0.33
N ASN A 25 -6.06 4.88 -0.31
CA ASN A 25 -6.18 3.94 0.80
C ASN A 25 -4.80 3.42 1.20
N PHE A 26 -4.65 3.03 2.47
CA PHE A 26 -3.40 2.50 3.01
C PHE A 26 -3.58 1.07 3.50
N LYS A 27 -2.60 0.23 3.21
CA LYS A 27 -2.55 -1.15 3.71
C LYS A 27 -1.15 -1.50 4.16
N LYS A 28 -1.00 -1.84 5.44
CA LYS A 28 0.21 -2.45 5.96
C LYS A 28 0.17 -3.96 5.72
N ASN A 29 1.22 -4.49 5.09
CA ASN A 29 1.45 -5.93 5.07
C ASN A 29 2.16 -6.33 6.38
N LEU A 30 1.52 -7.19 7.16
CA LEU A 30 2.05 -7.67 8.43
C LEU A 30 3.21 -8.66 8.26
N GLU A 31 3.29 -9.36 7.13
CA GLU A 31 4.35 -10.34 6.87
C GLU A 31 5.71 -9.68 6.60
N ASP A 32 5.73 -8.57 5.85
CA ASP A 32 6.96 -7.89 5.42
C ASP A 32 7.13 -6.51 6.10
N GLY A 33 6.15 -6.08 6.89
CA GLY A 33 6.15 -4.79 7.59
C GLY A 33 5.96 -3.56 6.70
N LYS A 34 5.95 -3.72 5.36
CA LYS A 34 5.82 -2.63 4.40
C LYS A 34 4.39 -2.10 4.30
N CYS A 35 4.29 -0.79 4.11
CA CYS A 35 3.04 -0.11 3.79
C CYS A 35 2.86 0.02 2.28
N TYR A 36 1.64 -0.11 1.81
CA TYR A 36 1.23 0.03 0.41
C TYR A 36 0.18 1.12 0.30
N ILE A 37 0.26 1.87 -0.80
CA ILE A 37 -0.75 2.85 -1.20
C ILE A 37 -1.61 2.17 -2.25
N ILE A 38 -2.92 2.21 -2.06
CA ILE A 38 -3.91 1.72 -3.00
C ILE A 38 -4.74 2.91 -3.46
N TYR A 39 -4.72 3.19 -4.76
CA TYR A 39 -5.59 4.19 -5.37
C TYR A 39 -6.77 3.49 -6.03
N LYS A 40 -7.98 3.87 -5.63
CA LYS A 40 -9.23 3.42 -6.23
C LYS A 40 -9.93 4.60 -6.90
N ASP A 41 -10.47 4.32 -8.06
CA ASP A 41 -11.25 5.22 -8.92
C ASP A 41 -12.37 4.36 -9.53
N GLU A 42 -13.39 4.96 -10.13
CA GLU A 42 -14.63 4.27 -10.54
C GLU A 42 -14.40 2.93 -11.27
N ASP A 43 -13.40 2.86 -12.16
CA ASP A 43 -13.11 1.67 -12.96
C ASP A 43 -11.74 1.02 -12.67
N LYS A 44 -10.92 1.59 -11.77
CA LYS A 44 -9.51 1.20 -11.66
C LYS A 44 -9.02 1.13 -10.23
N ILE A 45 -8.27 0.07 -9.94
CA ILE A 45 -7.51 -0.09 -8.71
C ILE A 45 -6.02 -0.18 -9.06
N ARG A 46 -5.19 0.64 -8.43
CA ARG A 46 -3.74 0.65 -8.57
C ARG A 46 -3.10 0.52 -7.20
N ALA A 47 -1.94 -0.13 -7.12
CA ALA A 47 -1.21 -0.23 -5.87
C ALA A 47 0.30 -0.03 -6.08
N CYS A 48 0.95 0.58 -5.09
CA CYS A 48 2.40 0.70 -5.03
C CYS A 48 2.90 0.60 -3.58
N VAL A 49 4.19 0.29 -3.41
CA VAL A 49 4.82 0.38 -2.10
C VAL A 49 4.89 1.84 -1.67
N ASN A 50 4.59 2.13 -0.40
CA ASN A 50 4.72 3.46 0.20
C ASN A 50 6.22 3.80 0.41
N GLN A 51 6.93 4.06 -0.67
CA GLN A 51 8.34 4.41 -0.63
C GLN A 51 8.60 5.67 -1.48
N CYS A 52 9.12 6.71 -0.82
CA CYS A 52 9.57 7.92 -1.46
C CYS A 52 10.79 7.61 -2.34
N LYS A 53 10.65 7.86 -3.64
CA LYS A 53 11.73 7.63 -4.61
C LYS A 53 12.94 8.55 -4.42
N HIS A 54 12.76 9.70 -3.78
CA HIS A 54 13.82 10.72 -3.63
C HIS A 54 14.75 10.45 -2.46
N GLN A 55 14.22 10.00 -1.32
CA GLN A 55 15.00 9.85 -0.07
C GLN A 55 14.94 8.43 0.52
N GLY A 56 14.18 7.51 -0.09
CA GLY A 56 14.04 6.13 0.39
C GLY A 56 13.18 5.95 1.64
N GLY A 57 12.68 7.05 2.24
CA GLY A 57 11.71 7.04 3.34
C GLY A 57 10.28 6.70 2.89
N LEU A 58 9.31 6.80 3.80
CA LEU A 58 7.89 6.67 3.43
C LEU A 58 7.46 7.87 2.57
N PHE A 59 6.68 7.65 1.52
CA PHE A 59 6.16 8.74 0.68
C PHE A 59 5.07 9.51 1.42
N ILE A 60 4.22 8.79 2.14
CA ILE A 60 3.20 9.35 3.02
C ILE A 60 3.55 8.87 4.42
N LYS A 61 4.17 9.76 5.19
CA LYS A 61 4.59 9.52 6.58
C LYS A 61 3.62 10.18 7.58
N ASP A 62 2.92 11.23 7.14
CA ASP A 62 2.19 12.16 8.01
C ASP A 62 0.67 11.89 8.17
N ILE A 63 0.05 10.98 7.39
CA ILE A 63 -1.40 10.75 7.48
C ILE A 63 -1.80 9.72 8.54
N GLU A 64 -0.90 8.77 8.88
CA GLU A 64 -1.10 7.85 10.00
C GLU A 64 -0.70 8.49 11.36
N ASP A 65 0.09 9.57 11.34
CA ASP A 65 0.49 10.35 12.53
C ASP A 65 -0.54 11.45 12.89
N LEU A 66 -1.70 11.48 12.22
CA LEU A 66 -2.83 12.33 12.61
C LEU A 66 -3.57 11.80 13.86
N ASP A 67 -3.21 10.61 14.37
CA ASP A 67 -3.55 10.17 15.73
C ASP A 67 -2.50 10.69 16.73
N GLY A 68 -2.23 12.00 16.69
CA GLY A 68 -1.40 12.71 17.66
C GLY A 68 -2.13 12.87 19.00
N ARG A 69 -2.59 11.77 19.59
CA ARG A 69 -3.22 11.74 20.92
C ARG A 69 -2.47 10.86 21.90
#